data_AF-A0A235HQL8-F1
#
_entry.id   AF-A0A235HQL8-F1
#
_cell.length_a   1.000
_cell.length_b   1.000
_cell.length_c   1.000
_cell.angle_alpha   90.00
_cell.angle_beta   90.00
_cell.angle_gamma   90.00
#
_symmetry.space_group_name_H-M   'P 1'
#
loop_
_entity.id
_entity.type
_entity.pdbx_description
1 polymer ?
#
loop_
_entity_poly.entity_id
_entity_poly.type
_entity_poly.pdbx_seq_one_letter_code
_entity_poly.pdbx_strand_id
1 'polypeptide(L)' 'MKRRYSARPKSRKVERPSKEELHELVWTKPTAHIAQDFGVSDKAVEKWCKAYEIEKPPRGYWAKLYSSK' A
#
# COMPACT_ATOMS: atom_id res chain seq x y z
N MET A 1 -6.51 17.98 -11.17
CA MET A 1 -5.92 18.30 -9.85
C MET A 1 -5.03 17.15 -9.37
N LYS A 2 -3.76 17.08 -9.81
CA LYS A 2 -2.81 16.06 -9.34
C LYS A 2 -2.37 16.46 -7.92
N ARG A 3 -2.93 15.82 -6.89
CA ARG A 3 -2.48 16.03 -5.50
C ARG A 3 -0.96 15.86 -5.48
N ARG A 4 -0.26 16.95 -5.17
CA ARG A 4 1.20 17.01 -5.04
C ARG A 4 1.60 15.89 -4.06
N TYR A 5 2.26 14.85 -4.56
CA TYR A 5 2.84 13.77 -3.73
C TYR A 5 4.06 14.24 -2.92
N SER A 6 4.32 15.55 -2.92
CA SER A 6 5.26 16.20 -2.03
C SER A 6 4.49 16.85 -0.88
N ALA A 7 4.62 16.27 0.31
CA ALA A 7 4.73 17.06 1.53
C ALA A 7 5.13 16.16 2.70
N ARG A 8 6.35 16.41 3.21
CA ARG A 8 6.92 16.01 4.51
C ARG A 8 7.57 14.62 4.59
N PRO A 9 8.90 14.55 4.36
CA PRO A 9 9.71 13.36 4.64
C PRO A 9 10.00 13.13 6.13
N LYS A 10 9.80 14.10 7.03
CA LYS A 10 10.39 14.08 8.39
C LYS A 10 9.51 13.58 9.54
N SER A 11 8.27 13.12 9.31
CA SER A 11 7.38 12.65 10.40
C SER A 11 6.92 11.20 10.25
N ARG A 12 7.50 10.43 9.34
CA ARG A 12 7.11 9.03 9.16
C ARG A 12 7.71 8.23 10.31
N LYS A 13 6.88 7.91 11.29
CA LYS A 13 7.20 6.98 12.39
C LYS A 13 7.54 5.56 11.91
N VAL A 14 7.34 5.28 10.62
CA VAL A 14 7.34 3.93 10.06
C VAL A 14 8.34 3.84 8.92
N GLU A 15 9.23 2.86 9.02
CA GLU A 15 10.18 2.50 7.98
C GLU A 15 9.43 1.94 6.77
N ARG A 16 9.75 2.47 5.58
CA ARG A 16 9.09 2.05 4.35
C ARG A 16 9.82 0.83 3.79
N PRO A 17 9.11 -0.24 3.42
CA PRO A 17 9.72 -1.36 2.73
C PRO A 17 10.29 -0.92 1.37
N SER A 18 11.21 -1.72 0.85
CA SER A 18 11.76 -1.52 -0.49
C SER A 18 10.68 -1.68 -1.58
N LYS A 19 10.97 -1.26 -2.82
CA LYS A 19 10.03 -1.41 -3.94
C LYS A 19 9.64 -2.87 -4.18
N GLU A 20 10.62 -3.77 -4.13
CA GLU A 20 10.45 -5.21 -4.38
C GLU A 20 9.63 -5.85 -3.26
N GLU A 21 10.01 -5.59 -2.01
CA GLU A 21 9.30 -6.10 -0.84
C GLU A 21 7.85 -5.63 -0.81
N LEU A 22 7.60 -4.34 -1.11
CA LEU A 22 6.24 -3.83 -1.18
C LEU A 22 5.42 -4.50 -2.30
N HIS A 23 6.06 -4.80 -3.43
CA HIS A 23 5.42 -5.52 -4.53
C HIS A 23 5.00 -6.92 -4.09
N GLU A 24 5.92 -7.70 -3.52
CA GLU A 24 5.62 -9.05 -3.01
C GLU A 24 4.51 -9.02 -1.95
N LEU A 25 4.58 -8.07 -1.01
CA LEU A 25 3.58 -7.93 0.05
C LEU A 25 2.18 -7.65 -0.52
N VAL A 26 2.07 -6.76 -1.52
CA VAL A 26 0.79 -6.38 -2.16
C VAL A 26 0.15 -7.53 -2.93
N TRP A 27 0.97 -8.44 -3.46
CA TRP A 27 0.51 -9.65 -4.14
C TRP A 27 0.22 -10.80 -3.19
N THR A 28 0.86 -10.83 -2.01
CA THR A 28 0.67 -11.90 -1.02
C THR A 28 -0.51 -11.63 -0.09
N LYS A 29 -0.71 -10.36 0.32
CA LYS A 29 -1.75 -9.99 1.28
C LYS A 29 -2.46 -8.68 0.92
N PRO A 30 -3.71 -8.49 1.37
CA PRO A 30 -4.44 -7.25 1.14
C PRO A 30 -3.72 -6.06 1.77
N THR A 31 -3.84 -4.88 1.15
CA THR A 31 -3.26 -3.64 1.68
C THR A 31 -3.73 -3.27 3.09
N ALA A 32 -4.89 -3.78 3.53
CA ALA A 32 -5.37 -3.61 4.89
C ALA A 32 -4.53 -4.37 5.93
N HIS A 33 -4.06 -5.57 5.59
CA HIS A 33 -3.16 -6.36 6.44
C HIS A 33 -1.77 -5.73 6.47
N ILE A 34 -1.23 -5.38 5.29
CA ILE A 34 0.05 -4.64 5.18
C ILE A 34 0.00 -3.38 6.04
N ALA A 35 -1.09 -2.62 5.95
CA ALA A 35 -1.27 -1.42 6.75
C ALA A 35 -1.20 -1.71 8.26
N GLN A 36 -1.80 -2.81 8.74
CA GLN A 36 -1.72 -3.23 10.14
C GLN A 36 -0.30 -3.65 10.55
N ASP A 37 0.40 -4.46 9.73
CA ASP A 37 1.79 -4.88 10.00
C ASP A 37 2.72 -3.68 10.20
N PHE A 38 2.57 -2.67 9.35
CA PHE A 38 3.37 -1.45 9.40
C PHE A 38 2.80 -0.39 10.36
N GLY A 39 1.65 -0.62 11.00
CA GLY A 39 0.98 0.38 11.85
C GLY A 39 0.60 1.67 11.11
N VAL A 40 0.32 1.57 9.80
CA VAL A 40 -0.10 2.68 8.93
C VAL A 40 -1.55 2.51 8.48
N SER A 41 -2.08 3.50 7.78
CA SER A 41 -3.38 3.36 7.10
C SER A 41 -3.23 2.69 5.74
N ASP A 42 -4.27 2.01 5.28
CA ASP A 42 -4.44 1.49 3.91
C ASP A 42 -4.05 2.51 2.81
N LYS A 43 -4.44 3.77 3.01
CA LYS A 43 -4.14 4.90 2.13
C LYS A 43 -2.66 5.24 2.10
N ALA A 44 -1.92 4.96 3.18
CA ALA A 44 -0.48 5.14 3.21
C ALA A 44 0.22 4.10 2.33
N VAL A 45 -0.20 2.83 2.42
CA VAL A 45 0.28 1.75 1.54
C VAL A 45 -0.03 2.07 0.07
N GLU A 46 -1.22 2.60 -0.22
CA GLU A 46 -1.56 3.07 -1.57
C GLU A 46 -0.63 4.21 -2.05
N LYS A 47 -0.28 5.15 -1.16
CA LYS A 47 0.66 6.21 -1.49
C LYS A 47 2.06 5.66 -1.75
N TRP A 48 2.47 4.60 -1.05
CA TRP A 48 3.75 3.95 -1.30
C TRP A 48 3.75 3.28 -2.67
N CYS A 49 2.72 2.49 -2.99
CA CYS A 49 2.60 1.86 -4.31
C CYS A 49 2.63 2.88 -5.45
N LYS A 50 1.95 4.02 -5.29
CA LYS A 50 1.99 5.11 -6.28
C LYS A 50 3.35 5.82 -6.36
N ALA A 51 4.09 5.90 -5.25
CA ALA A 51 5.43 6.49 -5.23
C ALA A 51 6.48 5.58 -5.87
N TYR A 52 6.32 4.26 -5.74
CA TYR A 52 7.20 3.26 -6.36
C TYR A 52 6.74 2.82 -7.77
N GLU A 53 5.63 3.38 -8.25
CA GLU A 53 4.99 3.01 -9.53
C GLU A 53 4.72 1.49 -9.63
N ILE A 54 4.25 0.90 -8.53
CA ILE A 54 3.88 -0.51 -8.43
C ILE A 54 2.45 -0.69 -8.91
N GLU A 55 2.26 -1.60 -9.84
CA GLU A 55 0.93 -2.05 -10.27
C GLU A 55 0.28 -2.85 -9.14
N LYS A 56 -0.79 -2.30 -8.58
CA LYS A 56 -1.59 -2.97 -7.56
C LYS A 56 -2.66 -3.83 -8.24
N PRO A 57 -3.06 -4.96 -7.62
CA PRO A 57 -4.25 -5.67 -8.05
C PRO A 57 -5.44 -4.71 -8.09
N PRO A 58 -6.36 -4.88 -9.05
CA PRO A 58 -7.47 -3.95 -9.24
C PRO A 58 -8.31 -3.83 -7.97
N ARG A 59 -8.84 -2.63 -7.73
CA ARG A 59 -9.75 -2.34 -6.63
C ARG A 59 -10.86 -3.40 -6.59
N GLY A 60 -10.98 -4.09 -5.45
CA GLY A 60 -11.95 -5.17 -5.25
C GLY A 60 -11.44 -6.58 -5.56
N TYR A 61 -10.20 -6.77 -6.04
CA TYR A 61 -9.62 -8.12 -6.23
C TYR A 61 -9.66 -8.94 -4.93
N TRP A 62 -9.12 -8.39 -3.85
CA TRP A 62 -9.15 -9.02 -2.53
C TRP A 62 -10.58 -9.12 -1.98
N ALA A 63 -11.42 -8.10 -2.16
CA ALA A 63 -12.81 -8.16 -1.72
C ALA A 63 -13.60 -9.31 -2.39
N LYS A 64 -13.35 -9.58 -3.68
CA LYS A 64 -13.92 -10.73 -4.39
C LYS A 64 -13.42 -12.07 -3.83
N LEU A 65 -12.12 -12.17 -3.51
CA LEU A 65 -11.56 -13.37 -2.89
C LEU A 65 -12.19 -13.67 -1.52
N TYR A 66 -12.38 -12.66 -0.67
CA TYR A 66 -13.03 -12.85 0.64
C TYR A 66 -14.54 -13.06 0.54
N SER A 67 -15.20 -12.47 -0.46
CA SER A 67 -16.66 -12.58 -0.65
C SER A 67 -17.10 -13.93 -1.25
N SER A 68 -16.18 -14.73 -1.79
CA SER A 68 -16.50 -16.05 -2.36
C SER A 68 -16.52 -17.17 -1.32
N LYS A 69 -16.78 -16.84 -0.05
CA LYS A 69 -16.83 -17.80 1.06
C LYS A 69 -18.26 -18.05 1.51
#